data_AF-A0A316DGN9-F1
#
_entry.id   AF-A0A316DGN9-F1
#
_cell.length_a   1.000
_cell.length_b   1.000
_cell.length_c   1.000
_cell.angle_alpha   90.00
_cell.angle_beta   90.00
_cell.angle_gamma   90.00
#
_symmetry.space_group_name_H-M   'P 1'
#
loop_
_entity.id
_entity.type
_entity.pdbx_description
1 polymer ?
#
loop_
_entity_poly.entity_id
_entity_poly.type
_entity_poly.pdbx_seq_one_letter_code
_entity_poly.pdbx_strand_id
1 'polypeptide(L)'
;KGGNRLKIILRNAANVIGGLKDTHLSNFFRRILNKSDRATAISATARKLGVIIYNMITKKEPYKPPTDYLFLDEKRKQGLVKQIRKHIHKFDLTPEDLGLKST
;
A
#
# COMPACT_ATOMS: atom_id res chain seq x y z
N LYS A 1 14.71 -28.82 15.20
CA LYS A 1 14.49 -27.39 15.58
C LYS A 1 12.99 -27.13 15.75
N GLY A 2 12.47 -27.30 16.99
CA GLY A 2 11.06 -27.10 17.33
C GLY A 2 10.72 -25.63 17.54
N GLY A 3 10.59 -24.87 16.45
CA GLY A 3 10.15 -23.48 16.52
C GLY A 3 8.63 -23.38 16.75
N ASN A 4 8.20 -22.37 17.51
CA ASN A 4 6.78 -22.03 17.66
C ASN A 4 6.10 -21.97 16.28
N ARG A 5 5.14 -22.88 16.03
CA ARG A 5 4.48 -23.07 14.73
C ARG A 5 3.91 -21.77 14.18
N LEU A 6 3.38 -20.92 15.07
CA LEU A 6 2.83 -19.63 14.72
C LEU A 6 3.87 -18.69 14.09
N LYS A 7 5.09 -18.65 14.64
CA LYS A 7 6.20 -17.85 14.10
C LYS A 7 6.53 -18.29 12.67
N ILE A 8 6.55 -19.59 12.40
CA ILE A 8 6.88 -20.13 11.08
C ILE A 8 5.79 -19.74 10.08
N ILE A 9 4.52 -19.96 10.44
CA ILE A 9 3.37 -19.63 9.59
C ILE A 9 3.34 -18.13 9.26
N LEU A 10 3.54 -17.26 10.25
CA LEU A 10 3.54 -15.81 10.03
C LEU A 10 4.68 -15.33 9.13
N ARG A 11 5.87 -15.95 9.23
CA ARG A 11 7.00 -15.64 8.33
C ARG A 11 6.75 -16.13 6.92
N ASN A 12 6.15 -17.31 6.76
CA ASN A 12 5.78 -17.83 5.44
C ASN A 12 4.73 -16.92 4.77
N ALA A 13 3.70 -16.52 5.51
CA ALA A 13 2.69 -15.56 5.03
C ALA A 13 3.33 -14.22 4.64
N ALA A 14 4.23 -13.69 5.47
CA ALA A 14 4.97 -12.46 5.19
C ALA A 14 5.82 -12.54 3.91
N ASN A 15 6.43 -13.70 3.63
CA ASN A 15 7.19 -13.91 2.39
C ASN A 15 6.29 -13.89 1.15
N VAL A 16 5.10 -14.50 1.22
CA VAL A 16 4.10 -14.45 0.14
C VAL A 16 3.61 -13.01 -0.09
N ILE A 17 3.34 -12.27 0.99
CA ILE A 17 2.88 -10.87 0.93
C ILE A 17 3.90 -9.97 0.23
N GLY A 18 5.20 -10.22 0.37
CA GLY A 18 6.24 -9.48 -0.35
C GLY A 18 6.11 -9.58 -1.88
N GLY A 19 5.48 -10.63 -2.40
CA GLY A 19 5.21 -10.83 -3.83
C GLY A 19 3.93 -10.15 -4.34
N LEU A 20 3.01 -9.77 -3.45
CA LEU A 20 1.75 -9.13 -3.83
C LEU A 20 1.98 -7.71 -4.37
N LYS A 21 1.19 -7.27 -5.34
CA LYS A 21 1.23 -5.91 -5.88
C LYS A 21 0.15 -5.05 -5.21
N ASP A 22 0.44 -3.77 -5.03
CA ASP A 22 -0.51 -2.74 -4.61
C ASP A 22 -1.27 -2.97 -3.30
N THR A 23 -0.73 -3.77 -2.38
CA THR A 23 -1.30 -3.89 -1.03
C THR A 23 -0.49 -3.07 -0.02
N HIS A 24 -1.15 -2.53 1.00
CA HIS A 24 -0.49 -1.78 2.07
C HIS A 24 0.64 -2.58 2.77
N LEU A 25 0.46 -3.88 2.99
CA LEU A 25 1.51 -4.71 3.60
C LEU A 25 2.64 -5.02 2.63
N SER A 26 2.37 -5.22 1.34
CA SER A 26 3.44 -5.40 0.34
C SER A 26 4.28 -4.14 0.17
N ASN A 27 3.66 -2.95 0.24
CA ASN A 27 4.36 -1.67 0.23
C ASN A 27 5.23 -1.48 1.48
N PHE A 28 4.72 -1.87 2.66
CA PHE A 28 5.51 -1.91 3.88
C PHE A 28 6.72 -2.86 3.75
N PHE A 29 6.52 -4.07 3.23
CA PHE A 29 7.58 -5.04 2.99
C PHE A 29 8.67 -4.47 2.08
N ARG A 30 8.28 -3.92 0.92
CA ARG A 30 9.21 -3.29 -0.04
C ARG A 30 9.99 -2.14 0.58
N ARG A 31 9.33 -1.31 1.40
CA ARG A 31 10.00 -0.20 2.09
C ARG A 31 11.10 -0.66 3.05
N ILE A 32 10.90 -1.79 3.74
CA ILE A 32 11.93 -2.39 4.60
C ILE A 32 13.01 -3.07 3.76
N LEU A 33 12.62 -3.80 2.71
CA LEU A 33 13.55 -4.47 1.80
C LEU A 33 14.50 -3.47 1.11
N ASN A 34 14.03 -2.27 0.77
CA ASN A 34 14.87 -1.24 0.17
C ASN A 34 15.95 -0.71 1.14
N LYS A 35 15.82 -0.94 2.45
CA LYS A 35 16.75 -0.47 3.49
C LYS A 35 17.56 -1.59 4.14
N SER A 36 17.21 -2.85 3.91
CA SER A 36 17.70 -3.99 4.70
C SER A 36 17.59 -5.30 3.92
N ASP A 37 18.06 -6.39 4.50
CA ASP A 37 17.97 -7.71 3.89
C ASP A 37 16.55 -8.29 3.89
N ARG A 38 16.34 -9.30 3.04
CA ARG A 38 15.04 -9.95 2.88
C ARG A 38 14.57 -10.64 4.17
N ALA A 39 15.46 -11.24 4.95
CA ALA A 39 15.06 -11.93 6.18
C ALA A 39 14.57 -10.94 7.23
N THR A 40 15.17 -9.76 7.32
CA THR A 40 14.68 -8.64 8.14
C THR A 40 13.31 -8.14 7.65
N ALA A 41 13.12 -7.95 6.35
CA ALA A 41 11.83 -7.53 5.79
C ALA A 41 10.69 -8.53 6.09
N ILE A 42 10.97 -9.84 5.97
CA ILE A 42 10.04 -10.91 6.36
C ILE A 42 9.71 -10.82 7.85
N SER A 43 10.72 -10.64 8.69
CA SER A 43 10.56 -10.56 10.15
C SER A 43 9.70 -9.37 10.57
N ALA A 44 9.97 -8.19 10.01
CA ALA A 44 9.22 -6.97 10.27
C ALA A 44 7.76 -7.09 9.81
N THR A 45 7.54 -7.68 8.63
CA THR A 45 6.19 -7.86 8.08
C THR A 45 5.39 -8.91 8.87
N ALA A 46 6.03 -10.00 9.29
CA ALA A 46 5.44 -11.00 10.18
C ALA A 46 5.02 -10.40 11.53
N ARG A 47 5.84 -9.50 12.10
CA ARG A 47 5.49 -8.77 13.33
C ARG A 47 4.26 -7.90 13.13
N LYS A 48 4.20 -7.13 12.03
CA LYS A 48 3.06 -6.27 11.71
C LYS A 48 1.77 -7.09 11.52
N LEU A 49 1.86 -8.22 10.82
CA LEU A 49 0.76 -9.18 10.68
C LEU A 49 0.26 -9.72 12.02
N GLY A 50 1.18 -10.12 12.90
CA GLY A 50 0.83 -10.61 14.23
C GLY A 50 0.07 -9.58 15.06
N VAL A 51 0.45 -8.30 15.00
CA VAL A 51 -0.26 -7.21 15.70
C VAL A 51 -1.66 -6.99 15.12
N ILE A 52 -1.81 -7.04 13.79
CA ILE A 52 -3.12 -6.93 13.14
C ILE A 52 -4.04 -8.06 13.61
N ILE A 53 -3.58 -9.31 13.52
CA ILE A 53 -4.36 -10.49 13.94
C ILE A 53 -4.70 -10.41 15.43
N TYR A 54 -3.75 -10.02 16.27
CA TYR A 54 -3.98 -9.83 17.70
C TYR A 54 -5.07 -8.79 17.97
N ASN A 55 -5.02 -7.63 17.31
CA ASN A 55 -6.04 -6.59 17.47
C ASN A 55 -7.41 -7.07 16.96
N MET A 56 -7.46 -7.79 15.84
CA MET A 56 -8.71 -8.37 15.33
C MET A 56 -9.33 -9.36 16.31
N ILE A 57 -8.52 -10.17 16.99
CA ILE A 57 -9.02 -11.18 17.94
C ILE A 57 -9.44 -10.53 19.27
N THR A 58 -8.61 -9.64 19.82
CA THR A 58 -8.78 -9.07 21.17
C THR A 58 -9.75 -7.89 21.20
N LYS A 59 -9.65 -6.98 20.24
CA LYS A 59 -10.50 -5.78 20.15
C LYS A 59 -11.74 -5.97 19.29
N LYS A 60 -11.84 -7.10 18.57
CA LYS A 60 -12.92 -7.38 17.61
C LYS A 60 -13.05 -6.33 16.49
N GLU A 61 -11.97 -5.60 16.22
CA GLU A 61 -11.92 -4.57 15.18
C GLU A 61 -11.50 -5.23 13.84
N PRO A 62 -12.26 -5.03 12.75
CA PRO A 62 -11.86 -5.53 11.44
C PRO A 62 -10.60 -4.81 10.96
N TYR A 63 -9.73 -5.53 10.24
CA TYR A 63 -8.56 -4.91 9.64
C TYR A 63 -8.99 -3.91 8.55
N LYS A 64 -8.73 -2.62 8.80
CA LYS A 64 -8.91 -1.53 7.84
C LYS A 64 -7.53 -1.07 7.36
N PRO A 65 -7.08 -1.44 6.14
CA PRO A 65 -5.82 -0.93 5.62
C PRO A 65 -5.89 0.60 5.45
N PRO A 66 -4.82 1.36 5.75
CA PRO A 66 -4.77 2.80 5.50
C PRO A 66 -4.82 3.18 4.02
N THR A 67 -4.57 2.21 3.14
CA THR A 67 -4.62 2.40 1.70
C THR A 67 -5.85 1.66 1.22
N ASP A 68 -6.85 2.43 0.80
CA ASP A 68 -8.05 1.85 0.20
C ASP A 68 -7.69 1.16 -1.11
N TYR A 69 -8.38 0.05 -1.37
CA TYR A 69 -8.29 -0.62 -2.64
C TYR A 69 -8.98 0.25 -3.69
N LEU A 70 -8.19 0.97 -4.48
CA LEU A 70 -8.67 1.67 -5.67
C LEU A 70 -8.70 0.70 -6.85
N PHE A 71 -9.83 0.66 -7.55
CA PHE A 71 -9.94 -0.07 -8.81
C PHE A 71 -8.96 0.50 -9.85
N LEU A 72 -8.60 -0.30 -10.85
CA LEU A 72 -7.61 0.08 -11.85
C LEU A 72 -8.00 1.38 -12.57
N ASP A 73 -9.28 1.57 -12.86
CA ASP A 73 -9.79 2.76 -13.54
C ASP A 73 -9.77 4.01 -12.66
N GLU A 74 -10.00 3.86 -11.35
CA GLU A 74 -9.86 4.95 -10.39
C GLU A 74 -8.41 5.39 -10.28
N LYS A 75 -7.46 4.45 -10.24
CA LYS A 75 -6.02 4.74 -10.28
C LYS A 75 -5.63 5.49 -11.56
N ARG A 76 -6.13 5.05 -12.71
CA ARG A 76 -5.88 5.73 -14.01
C ARG A 76 -6.45 7.14 -14.02
N LYS A 77 -7.69 7.32 -13.57
CA LYS A 77 -8.33 8.63 -13.45
C LYS A 77 -7.53 9.57 -12.54
N GLN A 78 -7.09 9.10 -11.37
CA GLN A 78 -6.23 9.86 -10.47
C GLN A 78 -4.89 10.23 -11.11
N GLY A 79 -4.28 9.29 -11.85
CA GLY A 79 -3.05 9.54 -12.61
C GLY A 79 -3.23 10.63 -13.66
N LEU A 80 -4.32 10.58 -14.43
CA LEU A 80 -4.65 11.58 -15.45
C LEU A 80 -4.88 12.95 -14.81
N VAL A 81 -5.68 13.03 -13.73
CA VAL A 81 -5.91 14.27 -12.98
C VAL A 81 -4.59 14.85 -12.46
N LYS A 82 -3.69 14.02 -11.94
CA LYS A 82 -2.37 14.47 -11.48
C LYS A 82 -1.52 15.02 -12.62
N GLN A 83 -1.55 14.38 -13.80
CA GLN A 83 -0.87 14.88 -14.99
C GLN A 83 -1.47 16.21 -15.44
N ILE A 84 -2.79 16.31 -15.56
CA ILE A 84 -3.49 17.55 -15.93
C ILE A 84 -3.11 18.68 -14.96
N ARG A 85 -3.17 18.46 -13.65
CA ARG A 85 -2.73 19.44 -12.64
C ARG A 85 -1.28 19.90 -12.83
N LYS A 86 -0.38 18.96 -13.15
CA LYS A 86 1.03 19.28 -13.43
C LYS A 86 1.17 20.16 -14.68
N HIS A 87 0.39 19.89 -15.73
CA HIS A 87 0.43 20.68 -16.97
C HIS A 87 -0.20 22.06 -16.77
N ILE A 88 -1.32 22.15 -16.06
CA ILE A 88 -1.95 23.42 -15.66
C ILE A 88 -0.94 24.31 -14.95
N HIS A 89 -0.26 23.79 -13.93
CA HIS A 89 0.77 24.56 -13.21
C HIS A 89 2.01 24.85 -14.07
N LYS A 90 2.41 23.95 -14.98
CA LYS A 90 3.61 24.15 -15.81
C LYS A 90 3.42 25.27 -16.84
N PHE A 91 2.21 25.39 -17.37
CA PHE A 91 1.89 26.29 -18.48
C PHE A 91 0.94 27.42 -18.06
N ASP A 92 0.70 27.59 -16.75
CA ASP A 92 -0.24 28.56 -16.16
C ASP A 92 -1.61 28.59 -16.88
N LEU A 93 -2.11 27.40 -17.26
CA LEU A 93 -3.34 27.27 -18.04
C LEU A 93 -4.53 27.76 -17.22
N THR A 94 -5.28 28.70 -17.79
CA THR A 94 -6.52 29.20 -17.19
C THR A 94 -7.73 28.38 -17.66
N PRO A 95 -8.85 28.40 -16.91
CA PRO A 95 -10.11 27.78 -17.37
C PRO A 95 -10.59 28.28 -18.73
N GLU A 96 -10.23 29.51 -19.10
CA GLU A 96 -10.48 30.14 -20.40
C GLU A 96 -9.67 29.47 -21.52
N ASP A 97 -8.36 29.22 -21.32
CA ASP A 97 -7.48 28.54 -22.29
C ASP A 97 -7.92 27.08 -22.54
N LEU A 98 -8.58 26.48 -21.55
CA LEU A 98 -9.12 25.13 -21.62
C LEU A 98 -10.55 25.09 -22.21
N GLY A 99 -11.15 26.23 -22.52
CA GLY A 99 -12.53 26.33 -23.01
C GLY A 99 -13.59 25.86 -22.01
N LEU A 100 -13.27 25.87 -20.70
CA LEU A 100 -14.14 25.34 -19.64
C LEU A 100 -15.08 26.41 -19.06
N LYS A 101 -14.85 27.69 -19.34
CA LYS A 101 -15.85 28.75 -19.14
C LYS A 101 -16.67 28.93 -20.42
N SER A 102 -17.91 28.47 -20.41
CA SER A 102 -18.92 29.02 -21.32
C SER A 102 -19.40 30.35 -20.77
N THR A 103 -19.55 31.33 -21.66
CA THR A 103 -20.24 32.60 -21.38
C THR A 103 -21.70 32.36 -21.02
#